data_AF-A0A9D8WND3-F1
#
_entry.id   AF-A0A9D8WND3-F1
#
_cell.length_a   1.000
_cell.length_b   1.000
_cell.length_c   1.000
_cell.angle_alpha   90.00
_cell.angle_beta   90.00
_cell.angle_gamma   90.00
#
_symmetry.space_group_name_H-M   'P 1'
#
loop_
_entity.id
_entity.type
_entity.pdbx_description
1 polymer ?
#
loop_
_entity_poly.entity_id
_entity_poly.type
_entity_poly.pdbx_seq_one_letter_code
_entity_poly.pdbx_strand_id
1 'polypeptide(L)'
;MGLDNLISWMQNHIEVVVAILSAIVALTGAFISARETQKQRALQLENLRHNVDAQSLGWGNACIDVLNRAAMFARTRQHQSNDASFLQQRVNLLLAISSAVERGRLFFPNIDPASKGSEKEGAYRGSRPPILDSLMLAYYEIEALTRQGGPTADNSAEFIDDCRRLLVSELQAHLDPRRRDMVVDRYDDQRMDHRSEAIERANSLKTILKSRRPGIALGERKETVQ
;
A
#
# COMPACT_ATOMS: atom_id res chain seq x y z
N MET A 1 72.72 -8.46 -4.54
CA MET A 1 72.22 -7.46 -5.50
C MET A 1 71.16 -6.64 -4.78
N GLY A 2 71.58 -5.73 -3.91
CA GLY A 2 70.71 -5.13 -2.91
C GLY A 2 70.71 -3.62 -3.08
N LEU A 3 69.51 -3.05 -3.22
CA LEU A 3 69.18 -1.61 -3.13
C LEU A 3 69.85 -0.66 -4.13
N ASP A 4 71.18 -0.63 -4.28
CA ASP A 4 71.87 0.36 -5.12
C ASP A 4 71.62 0.17 -6.63
N ASN A 5 71.53 -1.09 -7.07
CA ASN A 5 71.09 -1.42 -8.45
C ASN A 5 69.61 -1.11 -8.68
N LEU A 6 68.79 -1.17 -7.63
CA LEU A 6 67.36 -0.90 -7.69
C LEU A 6 67.10 0.61 -7.77
N ILE A 7 67.86 1.39 -7.00
CA ILE A 7 67.80 2.85 -6.94
C ILE A 7 68.31 3.48 -8.25
N SER A 8 69.43 3.00 -8.79
CA SER A 8 69.96 3.49 -10.08
C SER A 8 69.04 3.13 -11.25
N TRP A 9 68.44 1.94 -11.26
CA TRP A 9 67.42 1.56 -12.23
C TRP A 9 66.16 2.43 -12.12
N MET A 10 65.67 2.71 -10.90
CA MET A 10 64.55 3.62 -10.67
C MET A 10 64.83 5.05 -11.14
N GLN A 11 66.04 5.57 -10.90
CA GLN A 11 66.44 6.92 -11.35
C GLN A 11 66.46 7.04 -12.88
N ASN A 12 66.84 5.97 -13.58
CA ASN A 12 66.85 5.93 -15.05
C ASN A 12 65.46 5.70 -15.66
N HIS A 13 64.48 5.22 -14.89
CA HIS A 13 63.12 4.88 -15.34
C HIS A 13 62.02 5.53 -14.50
N ILE A 14 62.20 6.80 -14.12
CA ILE A 14 61.25 7.58 -13.30
C ILE A 14 59.83 7.55 -13.88
N GLU A 15 59.68 7.67 -15.20
CA GLU A 15 58.37 7.66 -15.87
C GLU A 15 57.59 6.36 -15.62
N VAL A 16 58.29 5.22 -15.65
CA VAL A 16 57.70 3.90 -15.39
C VAL A 16 57.28 3.78 -13.93
N VAL A 17 58.10 4.26 -13.00
CA VAL A 17 57.79 4.28 -11.56
C VAL A 17 56.54 5.13 -11.29
N VAL A 18 56.47 6.32 -11.88
CA VAL A 18 55.28 7.20 -11.77
C VAL A 18 54.05 6.53 -12.34
N ALA A 19 54.13 5.93 -13.54
CA ALA A 19 53.01 5.23 -14.16
C ALA A 19 52.50 4.07 -13.29
N ILE A 20 53.39 3.28 -12.70
CA ILE A 20 53.03 2.18 -11.79
C ILE A 20 52.32 2.71 -10.54
N LEU A 21 52.88 3.76 -9.91
CA LEU A 21 52.26 4.37 -8.73
C LEU A 21 50.88 4.96 -9.04
N SER A 22 50.73 5.66 -10.17
CA SER A 22 49.45 6.19 -10.63
C SER A 22 48.44 5.07 -10.91
N ALA A 23 48.87 3.96 -11.51
CA ALA A 23 48.02 2.80 -11.74
C ALA A 23 47.53 2.17 -10.42
N ILE A 24 48.40 2.05 -9.41
CA ILE A 24 48.03 1.52 -8.08
C ILE A 24 47.00 2.45 -7.40
N VAL A 25 47.22 3.77 -7.45
CA VAL A 25 46.27 4.75 -6.90
C VAL A 25 44.93 4.68 -7.62
N ALA A 26 44.94 4.59 -8.95
CA ALA A 26 43.72 4.44 -9.75
C ALA A 26 42.95 3.15 -9.43
N LEU A 27 43.64 2.02 -9.30
CA LEU A 27 43.02 0.73 -8.95
C LEU A 27 42.42 0.74 -7.55
N THR A 28 43.13 1.35 -6.59
CA THR A 28 42.65 1.47 -5.21
C THR A 28 41.45 2.41 -5.13
N GLY A 29 41.50 3.54 -5.83
CA GLY A 29 40.38 4.47 -5.97
C GLY A 29 39.16 3.83 -6.63
N ALA A 30 39.36 3.08 -7.72
CA ALA A 30 38.30 2.34 -8.40
C ALA A 30 37.67 1.27 -7.49
N PHE A 31 38.46 0.55 -6.71
CA PHE A 31 37.97 -0.45 -5.76
C PHE A 31 37.14 0.16 -4.62
N ILE A 32 37.60 1.27 -4.04
CA ILE A 32 36.86 2.01 -3.01
C ILE A 32 35.55 2.57 -3.61
N SER A 33 35.62 3.18 -4.79
CA SER A 33 34.47 3.73 -5.49
C SER A 33 33.42 2.66 -5.83
N ALA A 34 33.85 1.48 -6.27
CA ALA A 34 32.95 0.36 -6.57
C ALA A 34 32.22 -0.12 -5.30
N ARG A 35 32.94 -0.25 -4.18
CA ARG A 35 32.33 -0.63 -2.90
C ARG A 35 31.36 0.42 -2.38
N GLU A 36 31.72 1.69 -2.47
CA GLU A 36 30.87 2.79 -2.06
C GLU A 36 29.61 2.87 -2.93
N THR A 37 29.73 2.70 -4.25
CA THR A 37 28.59 2.66 -5.17
C THR A 37 27.61 1.53 -4.83
N GLN A 38 28.12 0.36 -4.44
CA GLN A 38 27.26 -0.74 -4.00
C GLN A 38 26.50 -0.40 -2.71
N LYS A 39 27.18 0.21 -1.73
CA LYS A 39 26.54 0.68 -0.49
C LYS A 39 25.50 1.76 -0.75
N GLN A 40 25.81 2.73 -1.60
CA GLN A 40 24.90 3.80 -1.98
C GLN A 40 23.64 3.26 -2.68
N ARG A 41 23.79 2.27 -3.57
CA ARG A 41 22.64 1.61 -4.21
C ARG A 41 21.76 0.89 -3.19
N ALA A 42 22.37 0.20 -2.22
CA ALA A 42 21.62 -0.47 -1.15
C ALA A 42 20.84 0.54 -0.30
N LEU A 43 21.48 1.62 0.13
CA LEU A 43 20.85 2.71 0.89
C LEU A 43 19.75 3.42 0.09
N GLN A 44 19.96 3.65 -1.21
CA GLN A 44 18.93 4.25 -2.09
C GLN A 44 17.70 3.36 -2.19
N LEU A 45 17.87 2.05 -2.36
CA LEU A 45 16.76 1.11 -2.42
C LEU A 45 16.00 1.07 -1.08
N GLU A 46 16.73 1.09 0.03
CA GLU A 46 16.13 1.14 1.37
C GLU A 46 15.34 2.44 1.58
N ASN A 47 15.92 3.58 1.21
CA ASN A 47 15.25 4.88 1.26
C ASN A 47 13.99 4.92 0.39
N LEU A 48 14.02 4.34 -0.81
CA LEU A 48 12.84 4.22 -1.67
C LEU A 48 11.74 3.39 -0.99
N ARG A 49 12.10 2.28 -0.34
CA ARG A 49 11.15 1.45 0.42
C ARG A 49 10.54 2.21 1.59
N HIS A 50 11.37 2.83 2.43
CA HIS A 50 10.90 3.67 3.54
C HIS A 50 9.98 4.79 3.07
N ASN A 51 10.29 5.40 1.91
CA ASN A 51 9.47 6.46 1.33
C ASN A 51 8.10 5.93 0.88
N VAL A 52 8.05 4.79 0.19
CA VAL A 52 6.79 4.14 -0.21
C VAL A 52 5.96 3.76 1.03
N ASP A 53 6.59 3.20 2.05
CA ASP A 53 5.91 2.83 3.30
C ASP A 53 5.32 4.08 3.98
N ALA A 54 6.09 5.16 4.10
CA ALA A 54 5.64 6.43 4.66
C ALA A 54 4.48 7.04 3.87
N GLN A 55 4.53 7.00 2.53
CA GLN A 55 3.42 7.44 1.69
C GLN A 55 2.17 6.57 1.88
N SER A 56 2.32 5.26 1.99
CA SER A 56 1.20 4.34 2.22
C SER A 56 0.55 4.57 3.59
N LEU A 57 1.33 4.88 4.63
CA LEU A 57 0.82 5.28 5.94
C LEU A 57 0.07 6.61 5.86
N GLY A 58 0.63 7.60 5.14
CA GLY A 58 -0.03 8.90 4.92
C GLY A 58 -1.37 8.75 4.20
N TRP A 59 -1.44 7.89 3.18
CA TRP A 59 -2.68 7.50 2.53
C TRP A 59 -3.67 6.85 3.50
N GLY A 60 -3.18 5.93 4.35
CA GLY A 60 -3.99 5.24 5.34
C GLY A 60 -4.63 6.21 6.35
N ASN A 61 -3.87 7.18 6.86
CA ASN A 61 -4.39 8.23 7.73
C ASN A 61 -5.51 9.05 7.06
N ALA A 62 -5.30 9.45 5.80
CA ALA A 62 -6.33 10.16 5.04
C ALA A 62 -7.60 9.33 4.84
N CYS A 63 -7.46 8.01 4.63
CA CYS A 63 -8.60 7.10 4.53
C CYS A 63 -9.37 6.99 5.85
N ILE A 64 -8.66 6.86 6.97
CA ILE A 64 -9.26 6.82 8.32
C ILE A 64 -10.08 8.09 8.58
N ASP A 65 -9.53 9.26 8.24
CA ASP A 65 -10.23 10.53 8.41
C ASP A 65 -11.49 10.63 7.54
N VAL A 66 -11.43 10.19 6.29
CA VAL A 66 -12.59 10.16 5.38
C VAL A 66 -13.67 9.21 5.90
N LEU A 67 -13.30 8.02 6.38
CA LEU A 67 -14.25 7.05 6.94
C LEU A 67 -14.86 7.54 8.26
N ASN A 68 -14.08 8.20 9.12
CA ASN A 68 -14.61 8.85 10.34
C ASN A 68 -15.64 9.92 10.00
N ARG A 69 -15.34 10.79 9.02
CA ARG A 69 -16.28 11.82 8.53
C ARG A 69 -17.53 11.18 7.94
N ALA A 70 -17.39 10.08 7.20
CA ALA A 70 -18.51 9.34 6.64
C ALA A 70 -19.40 8.72 7.74
N ALA A 71 -18.81 8.10 8.76
CA ALA A 71 -19.56 7.55 9.89
C ALA A 71 -20.31 8.66 10.65
N MET A 72 -19.65 9.79 10.92
CA MET A 72 -20.30 10.95 11.54
C MET A 72 -21.42 11.54 10.68
N PHE A 73 -21.21 11.63 9.36
CA PHE A 73 -22.24 12.05 8.42
C PHE A 73 -23.46 11.10 8.47
N ALA A 74 -23.24 9.80 8.52
CA ALA A 74 -24.32 8.81 8.67
C ALA A 74 -25.11 9.00 9.97
N ARG A 75 -24.42 9.23 11.11
CA ARG A 75 -25.06 9.50 12.44
C ARG A 75 -25.89 10.78 12.42
N THR A 76 -25.36 11.84 11.80
CA THR A 76 -25.94 13.18 11.85
C THR A 76 -26.83 13.53 10.67
N ARG A 77 -27.06 12.61 9.72
CA ARG A 77 -27.78 12.87 8.46
C ARG A 77 -29.15 13.53 8.61
N GLN A 78 -29.88 13.22 9.69
CA GLN A 78 -31.20 13.80 9.98
C GLN A 78 -31.14 15.25 10.47
N HIS A 79 -30.01 15.67 11.04
CA HIS A 79 -29.75 17.02 11.54
C HIS A 79 -29.26 17.97 10.46
N GLN A 80 -29.16 17.50 9.21
CA GLN A 80 -28.79 18.35 8.08
C GLN A 80 -29.90 19.37 7.80
N SER A 81 -29.50 20.61 7.56
CA SER A 81 -30.41 21.76 7.44
C SER A 81 -31.42 21.62 6.31
N ASN A 82 -31.02 21.01 5.18
CA ASN A 82 -31.91 20.73 4.05
C ASN A 82 -31.39 19.57 3.18
N ASP A 83 -32.18 19.16 2.18
CA ASP A 83 -31.82 18.08 1.25
C ASP A 83 -30.62 18.45 0.35
N ALA A 84 -30.46 19.73 -0.01
CA ALA A 84 -29.33 20.17 -0.83
C ALA A 84 -27.99 20.04 -0.08
N SER A 85 -27.94 20.42 1.20
CA SER A 85 -26.75 20.30 2.04
C SER A 85 -26.38 18.84 2.30
N PHE A 86 -27.39 17.97 2.49
CA PHE A 86 -27.20 16.54 2.59
C PHE A 86 -26.59 15.96 1.31
N LEU A 87 -27.16 16.28 0.14
CA LEU A 87 -26.67 15.81 -1.15
C LEU A 87 -25.24 16.27 -1.43
N GLN A 88 -24.94 17.54 -1.16
CA GLN A 88 -23.61 18.10 -1.34
C GLN A 88 -22.56 17.38 -0.48
N GLN A 89 -22.84 17.17 0.81
CA GLN A 89 -21.94 16.45 1.71
C GLN A 89 -21.77 14.98 1.29
N ARG A 90 -22.86 14.32 0.88
CA ARG A 90 -22.81 12.95 0.38
C ARG A 90 -21.91 12.84 -0.85
N VAL A 91 -22.09 13.71 -1.85
CA VAL A 91 -21.26 13.71 -3.07
C VAL A 91 -19.79 13.96 -2.73
N ASN A 92 -19.49 14.92 -1.84
CA ASN A 92 -18.12 15.19 -1.42
C ASN A 92 -17.44 13.98 -0.77
N LEU A 93 -18.17 13.24 0.07
CA LEU A 93 -17.66 12.01 0.68
C LEU A 93 -17.44 10.90 -0.35
N LEU A 94 -18.38 10.71 -1.29
CA LEU A 94 -18.24 9.72 -2.36
C LEU A 94 -17.02 10.00 -3.24
N LEU A 95 -16.79 11.27 -3.61
CA LEU A 95 -15.60 11.69 -4.36
C LEU A 95 -14.31 11.46 -3.56
N ALA A 96 -14.32 11.80 -2.26
CA ALA A 96 -13.16 11.58 -1.40
C ALA A 96 -12.79 10.10 -1.27
N ILE A 97 -13.79 9.22 -1.09
CA ILE A 97 -13.57 7.77 -0.99
C ILE A 97 -13.12 7.19 -2.33
N SER A 98 -13.77 7.57 -3.44
CA SER A 98 -13.38 7.12 -4.78
C SER A 98 -11.92 7.52 -5.08
N SER A 99 -11.55 8.77 -4.79
CA SER A 99 -10.18 9.24 -4.94
C SER A 99 -9.19 8.49 -4.04
N ALA A 100 -9.60 8.15 -2.81
CA ALA A 100 -8.78 7.35 -1.90
C ALA A 100 -8.55 5.93 -2.44
N VAL A 101 -9.56 5.30 -3.02
CA VAL A 101 -9.42 3.96 -3.65
C VAL A 101 -8.40 4.01 -4.78
N GLU A 102 -8.49 5.00 -5.67
CA GLU A 102 -7.57 5.11 -6.80
C GLU A 102 -6.12 5.37 -6.38
N ARG A 103 -5.90 6.24 -5.39
CA ARG A 103 -4.56 6.43 -4.80
C ARG A 103 -4.05 5.16 -4.12
N GLY A 104 -4.94 4.43 -3.46
CA GLY A 104 -4.62 3.18 -2.78
C GLY A 104 -4.07 2.10 -3.71
N ARG A 105 -4.51 2.07 -4.97
CA ARG A 105 -4.01 1.12 -5.99
C ARG A 105 -2.52 1.27 -6.29
N LEU A 106 -1.93 2.44 -6.02
CA LEU A 106 -0.49 2.68 -6.18
C LEU A 106 0.35 1.90 -5.16
N PHE A 107 -0.23 1.61 -3.99
CA PHE A 107 0.42 0.88 -2.89
C PHE A 107 -0.06 -0.56 -2.78
N PHE A 108 -1.34 -0.80 -3.10
CA PHE A 108 -2.01 -2.09 -2.94
C PHE A 108 -2.48 -2.63 -4.29
N PRO A 109 -1.61 -3.34 -5.04
CA PRO A 109 -1.98 -3.92 -6.32
C PRO A 109 -3.08 -4.97 -6.14
N ASN A 110 -3.87 -5.17 -7.21
CA ASN A 110 -4.91 -6.20 -7.20
C ASN A 110 -4.31 -7.61 -7.13
N ILE A 111 -5.06 -8.49 -6.48
CA ILE A 111 -4.76 -9.92 -6.33
C ILE A 111 -5.06 -10.65 -7.64
N ASP A 112 -4.18 -11.56 -8.04
CA ASP A 112 -4.32 -12.44 -9.21
C ASP A 112 -4.71 -11.69 -10.51
N PRO A 113 -3.88 -10.73 -10.96
CA PRO A 113 -4.18 -9.92 -12.15
C PRO A 113 -4.25 -10.74 -13.45
N ALA A 114 -3.72 -11.97 -13.46
CA ALA A 114 -3.74 -12.87 -14.62
C ALA A 114 -5.06 -13.62 -14.81
N SER A 115 -5.89 -13.77 -13.77
CA SER A 115 -7.05 -14.68 -13.79
C SER A 115 -8.38 -13.98 -14.06
N LYS A 116 -8.49 -12.66 -13.81
CA LYS A 116 -9.74 -11.90 -13.95
C LYS A 116 -9.54 -10.56 -14.63
N GLY A 117 -10.48 -10.20 -15.51
CA GLY A 117 -10.56 -8.86 -16.10
C GLY A 117 -9.47 -8.58 -17.12
N SER A 118 -9.18 -9.54 -18.02
CA SER A 118 -8.15 -9.37 -19.07
C SER A 118 -8.43 -8.19 -19.99
N GLU A 119 -9.71 -7.80 -20.11
CA GLU A 119 -10.21 -6.64 -20.84
C GLU A 119 -9.95 -5.30 -20.16
N LYS A 120 -9.58 -5.28 -18.87
CA LYS A 120 -9.37 -4.06 -18.09
C LYS A 120 -7.93 -3.55 -18.19
N GLU A 121 -7.69 -2.29 -17.82
CA GLU A 121 -6.34 -1.74 -17.70
C GLU A 121 -5.57 -2.42 -16.56
N GLY A 122 -4.24 -2.47 -16.67
CA GLY A 122 -3.38 -3.28 -15.78
C GLY A 122 -3.65 -3.13 -14.28
N ALA A 123 -3.88 -1.90 -13.80
CA ALA A 123 -4.16 -1.61 -12.39
C ALA A 123 -5.57 -2.05 -11.90
N TYR A 124 -6.45 -2.42 -12.83
CA TYR A 124 -7.84 -2.83 -12.59
C TYR A 124 -8.08 -4.31 -12.90
N ARG A 125 -7.07 -5.05 -13.37
CA ARG A 125 -7.11 -6.50 -13.54
C ARG A 125 -7.04 -7.20 -12.20
N GLY A 126 -7.64 -8.38 -12.09
CA GLY A 126 -7.66 -9.16 -10.84
C GLY A 126 -8.73 -8.71 -9.85
N SER A 127 -8.57 -9.16 -8.61
CA SER A 127 -9.48 -8.87 -7.50
C SER A 127 -8.92 -7.73 -6.65
N ARG A 128 -9.74 -6.70 -6.40
CA ARG A 128 -9.40 -5.60 -5.48
C ARG A 128 -9.02 -6.19 -4.10
N PRO A 129 -7.95 -5.74 -3.42
CA PRO A 129 -7.56 -6.25 -2.10
C PRO A 129 -8.55 -5.84 -0.99
N PRO A 130 -8.61 -6.58 0.14
CA PRO A 130 -9.54 -6.30 1.25
C PRO A 130 -9.46 -4.86 1.77
N ILE A 131 -8.24 -4.31 1.88
CA ILE A 131 -8.02 -2.93 2.31
C ILE A 131 -8.77 -1.90 1.44
N LEU A 132 -8.78 -2.08 0.12
CA LEU A 132 -9.49 -1.19 -0.80
C LEU A 132 -10.98 -1.55 -0.93
N ASP A 133 -11.35 -2.81 -0.69
CA ASP A 133 -12.75 -3.22 -0.60
C ASP A 133 -13.45 -2.54 0.57
N SER A 134 -12.79 -2.36 1.71
CA SER A 134 -13.34 -1.65 2.87
C SER A 134 -13.84 -0.23 2.51
N LEU A 135 -13.07 0.50 1.70
CA LEU A 135 -13.44 1.83 1.20
C LEU A 135 -14.64 1.77 0.26
N MET A 136 -14.67 0.80 -0.66
CA MET A 136 -15.77 0.65 -1.60
C MET A 136 -17.07 0.21 -0.92
N LEU A 137 -16.98 -0.61 0.14
CA LEU A 137 -18.14 -0.97 0.94
C LEU A 137 -18.73 0.26 1.65
N ALA A 138 -17.88 1.11 2.24
CA ALA A 138 -18.30 2.38 2.80
C ALA A 138 -18.88 3.34 1.73
N TYR A 139 -18.29 3.38 0.54
CA TYR A 139 -18.81 4.15 -0.59
C TYR A 139 -20.26 3.78 -0.89
N TYR A 140 -20.54 2.49 -1.08
CA TYR A 140 -21.87 2.01 -1.41
C TYR A 140 -22.88 2.24 -0.28
N GLU A 141 -22.43 2.11 0.98
CA GLU A 141 -23.28 2.42 2.12
C GLU A 141 -23.69 3.90 2.13
N ILE A 142 -22.75 4.82 1.90
CA ILE A 142 -23.00 6.26 1.85
C ILE A 142 -23.88 6.64 0.66
N GLU A 143 -23.63 6.06 -0.52
CA GLU A 143 -24.42 6.29 -1.73
C GLU A 143 -25.90 5.98 -1.50
N ALA A 144 -26.17 4.89 -0.78
CA ALA A 144 -27.51 4.45 -0.44
C ALA A 144 -28.15 5.18 0.75
N LEU A 145 -27.47 6.15 1.37
CA LEU A 145 -28.04 7.00 2.42
C LEU A 145 -29.00 8.02 1.81
N THR A 146 -30.16 8.17 2.45
CA THR A 146 -31.11 9.27 2.23
C THR A 146 -31.10 10.21 3.43
N ARG A 147 -31.67 11.42 3.31
CA ARG A 147 -31.81 12.31 4.48
C ARG A 147 -32.87 11.80 5.45
N GLN A 148 -34.03 11.42 4.91
CA GLN A 148 -35.15 10.83 5.66
C GLN A 148 -35.39 9.39 5.18
N GLY A 149 -35.57 8.45 6.12
CA GLY A 149 -35.77 7.02 5.84
C GLY A 149 -34.50 6.18 5.70
N GLY A 150 -34.64 4.90 5.34
CA GLY A 150 -33.55 3.92 5.23
C GLY A 150 -33.15 3.26 6.57
N PRO A 151 -32.10 2.41 6.58
CA PRO A 151 -31.56 1.81 7.81
C PRO A 151 -31.28 2.88 8.87
N THR A 152 -31.38 2.53 10.16
CA THR A 152 -31.11 3.48 11.26
C THR A 152 -29.75 4.14 11.07
N ALA A 153 -29.68 5.44 11.39
CA ALA A 153 -28.46 6.25 11.28
C ALA A 153 -27.27 5.57 11.97
N ASP A 154 -27.53 4.93 13.12
CA ASP A 154 -26.54 4.20 13.90
C ASP A 154 -26.04 2.93 13.21
N ASN A 155 -26.92 2.12 12.61
CA ASN A 155 -26.51 0.89 11.91
C ASN A 155 -25.60 1.18 10.71
N SER A 156 -25.85 2.29 10.01
CA SER A 156 -25.04 2.67 8.85
C SER A 156 -23.67 3.19 9.28
N ALA A 157 -23.63 3.96 10.37
CA ALA A 157 -22.39 4.45 10.94
C ALA A 157 -21.53 3.31 11.51
N GLU A 158 -22.14 2.36 12.20
CA GLU A 158 -21.45 1.17 12.74
C GLU A 158 -20.85 0.32 11.63
N PHE A 159 -21.57 0.11 10.53
CA PHE A 159 -21.04 -0.57 9.35
C PHE A 159 -19.82 0.13 8.75
N ILE A 160 -19.84 1.47 8.67
CA ILE A 160 -18.69 2.27 8.20
C ILE A 160 -17.52 2.17 9.19
N ASP A 161 -17.79 2.14 10.49
CA ASP A 161 -16.79 1.92 11.53
C ASP A 161 -16.14 0.53 11.40
N ASP A 162 -16.90 -0.50 11.04
CA ASP A 162 -16.34 -1.84 10.75
C ASP A 162 -15.51 -1.89 9.47
N CYS A 163 -15.91 -1.16 8.43
CA CYS A 163 -15.08 -0.95 7.24
C CYS A 163 -13.75 -0.29 7.62
N ARG A 164 -13.79 0.73 8.48
CA ARG A 164 -12.58 1.40 8.98
C ARG A 164 -11.69 0.47 9.80
N ARG A 165 -12.26 -0.39 10.65
CA ARG A 165 -11.49 -1.40 11.40
C ARG A 165 -10.77 -2.35 10.44
N LEU A 166 -11.45 -2.85 9.40
CA LEU A 166 -10.82 -3.68 8.38
C LEU A 166 -9.66 -2.94 7.69
N LEU A 167 -9.85 -1.67 7.31
CA LEU A 167 -8.79 -0.85 6.70
C LEU A 167 -7.56 -0.73 7.62
N VAL A 168 -7.77 -0.42 8.91
CA VAL A 168 -6.67 -0.29 9.87
C VAL A 168 -5.94 -1.61 10.08
N SER A 169 -6.68 -2.71 10.22
CA SER A 169 -6.08 -4.05 10.37
C SER A 169 -5.21 -4.41 9.17
N GLU A 170 -5.70 -4.18 7.95
CA GLU A 170 -4.92 -4.43 6.73
C GLU A 170 -3.71 -3.51 6.58
N LEU A 171 -3.85 -2.23 6.97
CA LEU A 171 -2.74 -1.27 6.92
C LEU A 171 -1.64 -1.65 7.92
N GLN A 172 -2.00 -2.05 9.14
CA GLN A 172 -1.06 -2.57 10.14
C GLN A 172 -0.37 -3.84 9.63
N ALA A 173 -1.14 -4.75 9.05
CA ALA A 173 -0.64 -5.99 8.46
C ALA A 173 0.38 -5.73 7.32
N HIS A 174 0.21 -4.65 6.56
CA HIS A 174 1.13 -4.24 5.50
C HIS A 174 2.43 -3.60 6.03
N LEU A 175 2.36 -2.85 7.13
CA LEU A 175 3.46 -2.04 7.64
C LEU A 175 4.29 -2.71 8.76
N ASP A 176 3.89 -3.86 9.29
CA ASP A 176 4.58 -4.51 10.40
C ASP A 176 6.04 -4.91 10.05
N PRO A 177 7.06 -4.30 10.68
CA PRO A 177 8.48 -4.62 10.46
C PRO A 177 8.85 -6.05 10.89
N ARG A 178 8.12 -6.62 11.86
CA ARG A 178 8.36 -8.00 12.34
C ARG A 178 8.06 -9.04 11.27
N ARG A 179 7.25 -8.69 10.28
CA ARG A 179 6.97 -9.49 9.07
C ARG A 179 8.07 -9.39 8.01
N ARG A 180 9.00 -8.45 8.13
CA ARG A 180 10.09 -8.22 7.15
C ARG A 180 11.39 -8.97 7.47
N ASP A 181 11.71 -9.21 8.74
CA ASP A 181 13.05 -9.70 9.15
C ASP A 181 13.09 -11.12 9.76
N MET A 182 11.97 -11.84 9.95
CA MET A 182 11.97 -13.16 10.60
C MET A 182 11.75 -14.33 9.63
N VAL A 183 12.85 -14.97 9.24
CA VAL A 183 13.04 -16.36 8.75
C VAL A 183 11.91 -16.95 7.88
N VAL A 184 12.20 -16.96 6.58
CA VAL A 184 11.40 -17.26 5.37
C VAL A 184 10.59 -18.58 5.33
N ASP A 185 10.66 -19.48 6.31
CA ASP A 185 10.15 -20.87 6.12
C ASP A 185 8.99 -21.28 7.06
N ARG A 186 8.64 -20.47 8.06
CA ARG A 186 7.61 -20.82 9.08
C ARG A 186 6.38 -19.89 9.09
N TYR A 187 6.31 -18.94 8.15
CA TYR A 187 5.35 -17.82 8.19
C TYR A 187 4.56 -17.60 6.89
N ASP A 188 4.81 -18.38 5.84
CA ASP A 188 3.93 -18.38 4.66
C ASP A 188 2.50 -18.79 5.07
N ASP A 189 2.35 -19.69 6.04
CA ASP A 189 1.07 -20.10 6.62
C ASP A 189 0.36 -18.93 7.34
N GLN A 190 1.05 -18.17 8.20
CA GLN A 190 0.42 -17.02 8.88
C GLN A 190 0.06 -15.87 7.94
N ARG A 191 0.83 -15.69 6.86
CA ARG A 191 0.51 -14.72 5.81
C ARG A 191 -0.73 -15.15 5.01
N MET A 192 -0.87 -16.45 4.76
CA MET A 192 -2.06 -17.05 4.16
C MET A 192 -3.27 -16.92 5.09
N ASP A 193 -3.12 -17.23 6.38
CA ASP A 193 -4.19 -17.17 7.38
C ASP A 193 -4.76 -15.76 7.53
N HIS A 194 -3.93 -14.74 7.75
CA HIS A 194 -4.41 -13.37 7.86
C HIS A 194 -5.06 -12.85 6.58
N ARG A 195 -4.53 -13.24 5.42
CA ARG A 195 -5.14 -12.89 4.14
C ARG A 195 -6.50 -13.57 3.99
N SER A 196 -6.62 -14.82 4.40
CA SER A 196 -7.87 -15.57 4.45
C SER A 196 -8.89 -14.90 5.39
N GLU A 197 -8.48 -14.56 6.61
CA GLU A 197 -9.30 -13.83 7.59
C GLU A 197 -9.77 -12.47 7.04
N ALA A 198 -8.90 -11.72 6.37
CA ALA A 198 -9.25 -10.44 5.76
C ALA A 198 -10.19 -10.61 4.55
N ILE A 199 -10.00 -11.67 3.76
CA ILE A 199 -10.91 -12.05 2.68
C ILE A 199 -12.29 -12.41 3.26
N GLU A 200 -12.33 -13.23 4.30
CA GLU A 200 -13.55 -13.67 4.98
C GLU A 200 -14.28 -12.46 5.58
N ARG A 201 -13.57 -11.57 6.27
CA ARG A 201 -14.12 -10.33 6.84
C ARG A 201 -14.64 -9.38 5.77
N ALA A 202 -13.94 -9.24 4.64
CA ALA A 202 -14.44 -8.46 3.52
C ALA A 202 -15.70 -9.11 2.90
N ASN A 203 -15.74 -10.44 2.81
CA ASN A 203 -16.88 -11.18 2.30
C ASN A 203 -18.09 -11.11 3.26
N SER A 204 -17.87 -11.15 4.57
CA SER A 204 -18.94 -10.99 5.57
C SER A 204 -19.55 -9.59 5.49
N LEU A 205 -18.72 -8.55 5.38
CA LEU A 205 -19.19 -7.18 5.14
C LEU A 205 -19.93 -7.04 3.81
N LYS A 206 -19.47 -7.70 2.74
CA LYS A 206 -20.20 -7.75 1.45
C LYS A 206 -21.57 -8.41 1.61
N THR A 207 -21.67 -9.50 2.36
CA THR A 207 -22.93 -10.20 2.62
C THR A 207 -23.88 -9.33 3.44
N ILE A 208 -23.38 -8.65 4.47
CA ILE A 208 -24.13 -7.66 5.25
C ILE A 208 -24.61 -6.51 4.35
N LEU A 209 -23.77 -6.02 3.45
CA LEU A 209 -24.16 -4.96 2.52
C LEU A 209 -25.21 -5.45 1.52
N LYS A 210 -25.06 -6.65 0.95
CA LYS A 210 -26.06 -7.27 0.04
C LYS A 210 -27.41 -7.47 0.75
N SER A 211 -27.41 -7.95 2.00
CA SER A 211 -28.65 -8.15 2.75
C SER A 211 -29.36 -6.84 3.05
N ARG A 212 -28.59 -5.78 3.34
CA ARG A 212 -29.12 -4.42 3.54
C ARG A 212 -29.55 -3.76 2.23
N ARG A 213 -28.90 -4.09 1.11
CA ARG A 213 -29.03 -3.45 -0.20
C ARG A 213 -29.02 -4.49 -1.36
N PRO A 214 -30.14 -5.17 -1.61
CA PRO A 214 -30.20 -6.30 -2.55
C PRO A 214 -29.98 -5.94 -4.04
N GLY A 215 -29.96 -4.64 -4.39
CA GLY A 215 -29.72 -4.17 -5.76
C GLY A 215 -28.26 -3.88 -6.12
N ILE A 216 -27.32 -3.98 -5.18
CA ILE A 216 -25.91 -3.64 -5.44
C ILE A 216 -25.17 -4.85 -6.02
N ALA A 217 -24.70 -4.72 -7.27
CA ALA A 217 -23.88 -5.73 -7.93
C ALA A 217 -22.44 -5.74 -7.36
N LEU A 218 -22.24 -6.49 -6.27
CA LEU A 218 -20.91 -6.73 -5.70
C LEU A 218 -20.33 -8.02 -6.29
N GLY A 219 -19.20 -7.92 -6.98
CA GLY A 219 -18.49 -9.09 -7.50
C GLY A 219 -18.07 -10.05 -6.37
N GLU A 220 -18.36 -11.33 -6.55
CA GLU A 220 -18.01 -12.37 -5.57
C GLU A 220 -16.52 -12.75 -5.67
N ARG A 221 -15.84 -12.79 -4.53
CA ARG A 221 -14.47 -13.28 -4.43
C ARG A 221 -14.55 -14.79 -4.18
N LYS A 222 -14.07 -15.59 -5.13
CA LYS A 222 -13.77 -17.01 -4.88
C LYS A 222 -12.46 -17.06 -4.11
N GLU A 223 -12.37 -17.86 -3.05
CA GLU A 223 -11.10 -18.24 -2.44
C GLU A 223 -10.28 -18.98 -3.49
N THR A 224 -9.32 -18.31 -4.10
CA THR A 224 -8.25 -18.98 -4.85
C THR A 224 -7.13 -19.22 -3.87
N VAL A 225 -7.26 -20.30 -3.10
CA VAL A 225 -6.13 -20.94 -2.44
C VAL A 225 -5.36 -21.68 -3.53
N GLN A 226 -4.23 -21.11 -3.95
CA GLN A 226 -3.16 -21.81 -4.66
C GLN A 226 -1.84 -21.45 -4.00
#